data_AF-A0AAW6B322-F1
#
_entry.id   AF-A0AAW6B322-F1
#
_cell.length_a   1.000
_cell.length_b   1.000
_cell.length_c   1.000
_cell.angle_alpha   90.00
_cell.angle_beta   90.00
_cell.angle_gamma   90.00
#
_symmetry.space_group_name_H-M   'P 1'
#
loop_
_entity.id
_entity.type
_entity.pdbx_description
1 polymer ?
#
loop_
_entity_poly.entity_id
_entity_poly.type
_entity_poly.pdbx_seq_one_letter_code
_entity_poly.pdbx_strand_id
1 'polypeptide(L)' 'MAKELIKPGTDNKPAGTYKEVGPRGGSVHKGRTVHIDQGDRLPPTQKSGNKWIKK' A
#
# COMPACT_ATOMS: atom_id res chain seq x y z
N MET A 1 -1.82 -15.42 -7.51
CA MET A 1 -1.74 -14.06 -8.11
C MET A 1 -0.59 -13.32 -7.44
N ALA A 2 0.36 -12.79 -8.21
CA ALA A 2 1.47 -12.03 -7.65
C ALA A 2 0.92 -10.78 -6.93
N LYS A 3 1.34 -10.54 -5.69
CA LYS A 3 0.89 -9.40 -4.90
C LYS A 3 1.50 -8.13 -5.52
N GLU A 4 0.70 -7.33 -6.23
CA GLU A 4 1.18 -6.12 -6.89
C GLU A 4 1.71 -5.12 -5.84
N LEU A 5 2.96 -4.67 -6.02
CA LEU A 5 3.61 -3.73 -5.15
C LEU A 5 3.36 -2.29 -5.63
N ILE A 6 2.47 -1.59 -4.94
CA ILE A 6 1.97 -0.28 -5.35
C ILE A 6 2.75 0.83 -4.64
N LYS A 7 3.12 1.88 -5.36
CA LYS A 7 3.82 3.03 -4.76
C LYS A 7 2.85 3.87 -3.90
N PRO A 8 3.31 4.48 -2.80
CA PRO A 8 2.53 5.51 -2.11
C PRO A 8 2.16 6.64 -3.07
N GLY A 9 1.05 7.32 -2.81
CA GLY A 9 0.58 8.42 -3.65
C GLY A 9 -0.04 8.01 -4.99
N THR A 10 -0.16 6.70 -5.27
CA THR A 10 -0.85 6.21 -6.45
C THR A 10 -2.36 6.44 -6.30
N ASP A 11 -2.95 7.12 -7.27
CA ASP A 11 -4.40 7.33 -7.42
C ASP A 11 -5.10 6.19 -8.16
N ASN A 12 -6.42 6.26 -8.21
CA ASN A 12 -7.29 5.36 -8.99
C ASN A 12 -7.09 3.86 -8.68
N LYS A 13 -6.71 3.54 -7.44
CA LYS A 13 -6.64 2.16 -6.99
C LYS A 13 -8.02 1.69 -6.54
N PRO A 14 -8.32 0.38 -6.68
CA PRO A 14 -9.60 -0.17 -6.25
C PRO A 14 -9.85 0.12 -4.76
N ALA A 15 -11.11 0.39 -4.39
CA ALA A 15 -11.49 0.49 -2.99
C ALA A 15 -11.10 -0.79 -2.22
N GLY A 16 -10.78 -0.60 -0.95
CA GLY A 16 -10.50 -1.69 -0.02
C GLY A 16 -9.30 -1.44 0.88
N THR A 17 -8.88 -2.51 1.55
CA THR A 17 -7.82 -2.46 2.54
C THR A 17 -6.46 -2.73 1.92
N TYR A 18 -5.50 -1.86 2.22
CA TYR A 18 -4.10 -1.95 1.80
C TYR A 18 -3.19 -2.09 3.01
N LYS A 19 -2.18 -2.94 2.87
CA LYS A 19 -1.14 -3.15 3.88
C LYS A 19 0.19 -2.65 3.37
N GLU A 20 0.93 -1.96 4.22
CA GLU A 20 2.27 -1.51 3.95
C GLU A 20 3.26 -2.68 3.98
N VAL A 21 4.13 -2.71 2.97
CA VAL A 21 5.20 -3.68 2.82
C VAL A 21 6.50 -2.98 2.43
N GLY A 22 7.62 -3.68 2.57
CA GLY A 22 8.92 -3.17 2.22
C GLY A 22 9.07 -2.94 0.71
N PRO A 23 10.18 -2.35 0.27
CA PRO A 23 10.43 -2.05 -1.15
C PRO A 23 10.32 -3.24 -2.10
N ARG A 24 10.57 -4.45 -1.56
CA ARG A 24 10.51 -5.74 -2.26
C ARG A 24 9.31 -6.62 -1.85
N GLY A 25 8.34 -6.08 -1.12
CA GLY A 25 7.14 -6.84 -0.71
C GLY A 25 7.26 -7.65 0.57
N GLY A 26 8.38 -7.54 1.30
CA GLY A 26 8.53 -8.14 2.62
C GLY A 26 7.65 -7.45 3.68
N SER A 27 7.38 -8.15 4.78
CA SER A 27 6.65 -7.58 5.90
C SER A 27 7.43 -6.45 6.57
N VAL A 28 6.75 -5.35 6.87
CA VAL A 28 7.32 -4.23 7.65
C VAL A 28 6.87 -4.40 9.11
N HIS A 29 7.81 -4.24 10.05
CA HIS A 29 7.49 -4.22 11.46
C HIS A 29 6.55 -3.05 11.77
N LYS A 30 5.38 -3.33 12.38
CA LYS A 30 4.29 -2.35 12.57
C LYS A 30 3.84 -1.68 11.25
N GLY A 31 3.84 -2.42 10.14
CA GLY A 31 3.38 -1.91 8.85
C GLY A 31 1.95 -1.37 8.91
N ARG A 32 1.74 -0.19 8.33
CA ARG A 32 0.45 0.51 8.36
C ARG A 32 -0.57 -0.28 7.56
N THR A 33 -1.81 -0.29 8.04
CA THR A 33 -2.96 -0.81 7.28
C THR A 33 -3.94 0.33 7.09
N VAL A 34 -4.39 0.55 5.86
CA VAL A 34 -5.29 1.65 5.50
C VAL A 34 -6.44 1.09 4.68
N HIS A 35 -7.62 1.67 4.86
CA HIS A 35 -8.74 1.46 3.96
C HIS A 35 -8.85 2.70 3.08
N ILE A 36 -9.00 2.51 1.77
CA ILE A 36 -9.24 3.59 0.82
C ILE A 36 -10.53 3.32 0.05
N ASP A 37 -11.25 4.37 -0.30
CA ASP A 37 -12.43 4.28 -1.15
C ASP A 37 -12.06 4.46 -2.63
N GLN A 38 -13.03 4.27 -3.52
CA GLN A 38 -12.80 4.42 -4.95
C GLN A 38 -12.54 5.89 -5.28
N GLY A 39 -11.43 6.16 -5.97
CA GLY A 39 -11.00 7.52 -6.32
C GLY A 39 -10.03 8.13 -5.30
N ASP A 40 -9.85 7.49 -4.15
CA ASP A 40 -8.86 7.91 -3.16
C ASP A 40 -7.43 7.64 -3.64
N ARG A 41 -6.52 8.48 -3.16
CA ARG A 41 -5.08 8.30 -3.31
C ARG A 41 -4.53 7.48 -2.15
N LEU A 42 -3.67 6.50 -2.47
CA LEU A 42 -2.95 5.77 -1.43
C LEU A 42 -2.08 6.71 -0.59
N PRO A 43 -2.17 6.67 0.75
CA PRO A 43 -1.42 7.57 1.61
C PRO A 43 0.10 7.29 1.52
N PRO A 44 0.94 8.24 1.98
CA PRO A 44 2.35 7.98 2.15
C PRO A 44 2.58 6.82 3.12
N THR A 45 3.64 6.05 2.84
CA THR A 45 4.12 4.96 3.70
C THR A 45 4.97 5.52 4.86
N GLN A 46 5.17 4.74 5.91
CA GLN A 46 5.92 5.18 7.10
C GLN A 46 7.40 5.42 6.81
N LYS A 47 7.97 4.67 5.87
CA LYS A 47 9.36 4.80 5.45
C LYS A 47 9.44 4.92 3.93
N SER A 48 10.32 5.80 3.48
CA SER A 48 10.61 5.94 2.05
C SER A 48 11.03 4.60 1.43
N GLY A 49 10.50 4.33 0.24
CA GLY A 49 10.71 3.08 -0.49
C GLY A 49 9.73 1.96 -0.13
N ASN A 50 9.00 2.04 0.99
CA ASN A 50 7.91 1.10 1.28
C ASN A 50 6.78 1.25 0.26
N LYS A 51 6.00 0.18 0.10
CA LYS A 51 4.93 0.04 -0.88
C LYS A 51 3.65 -0.46 -0.23
N TRP A 52 2.57 -0.45 -0.98
CA TRP A 52 1.26 -0.95 -0.59
C TRP A 52 0.94 -2.24 -1.33
N ILE A 53 0.26 -3.16 -0.64
CA ILE A 53 -0.35 -4.34 -1.24
C ILE A 53 -1.83 -4.35 -0.89
N LYS A 54 -2.70 -4.64 -1.85
CA LYS A 54 -4.12 -4.85 -1.56
C LYS A 54 -4.25 -6.12 -0.72
N LYS A 55 -4.86 -6.05 0.47
CA LYS A 55 -4.98 -7.20 1.36
C LYS A 55 -5.81 -8.28 0.70
#